data_AF-A0A842MHN4-F1
#
_entry.id   AF-A0A842MHN4-F1
#
_cell.length_a   1.000
_cell.length_b   1.000
_cell.length_c   1.000
_cell.angle_alpha   90.00
_cell.angle_beta   90.00
_cell.angle_gamma   90.00
#
_symmetry.space_group_name_H-M   'P 1'
#
loop_
_entity.id
_entity.type
_entity.pdbx_description
1 polymer ?
#
loop_
_entity_poly.entity_id
_entity_poly.type
_entity_poly.pdbx_seq_one_letter_code
_entity_poly.pdbx_strand_id
1 'polypeptide(L)' 'MSLSESVDGIISEMVALKQVLRRTAPAHRLTDADRERVGEAIARCEDLLKRIKEEAGVQLP' A
#
# COMPACT_ATOMS: atom_id res chain seq x y z
N MET A 1 -17.21 0.95 -6.24
CA MET A 1 -15.76 1.10 -6.47
C MET A 1 -15.39 0.07 -7.53
N SER A 2 -14.61 0.44 -8.53
CA SER A 2 -14.20 -0.44 -9.63
C SER A 2 -12.81 -1.05 -9.36
N LEU A 3 -12.48 -2.11 -10.10
CA LEU A 3 -11.12 -2.66 -10.16
C LEU A 3 -10.06 -1.58 -10.46
N SER A 4 -10.36 -0.65 -11.38
CA SER A 4 -9.44 0.45 -11.71
C SER A 4 -9.21 1.36 -10.51
N GLU A 5 -10.27 1.76 -9.81
CA GLU A 5 -10.15 2.59 -8.59
C GLU A 5 -9.37 1.87 -7.49
N SER A 6 -9.49 0.54 -7.41
CA SER A 6 -8.73 -0.26 -6.44
C SER A 6 -7.23 -0.31 -6.78
N VAL A 7 -6.88 -0.42 -8.06
CA VAL A 7 -5.50 -0.36 -8.54
C VAL A 7 -4.91 1.03 -8.31
N ASP A 8 -5.66 2.09 -8.62
CA ASP A 8 -5.23 3.47 -8.38
C ASP A 8 -4.98 3.73 -6.88
N GLY A 9 -5.82 3.15 -6.01
CA GLY A 9 -5.63 3.17 -4.56
C GLY A 9 -4.31 2.54 -4.14
N ILE A 10 -3.98 1.34 -4.66
CA ILE A 10 -2.71 0.67 -4.35
C ILE A 10 -1.51 1.50 -4.80
N ILE A 11 -1.56 2.07 -6.01
CA ILE A 11 -0.49 2.92 -6.53
C ILE A 11 -0.27 4.12 -5.60
N SER A 12 -1.36 4.76 -5.17
CA SER A 12 -1.31 5.90 -4.25
C SER A 12 -0.61 5.56 -2.92
N GLU A 13 -1.01 4.46 -2.27
CA GLU A 13 -0.40 4.01 -1.01
C GLU A 13 1.08 3.63 -1.19
N MET A 14 1.42 2.97 -2.30
CA MET A 14 2.81 2.62 -2.62
C MET A 14 3.67 3.86 -2.91
N VAL A 15 3.12 4.91 -3.51
CA VAL A 15 3.80 6.20 -3.68
C VAL A 15 4.05 6.86 -2.32
N ALA A 16 3.06 6.85 -1.41
CA ALA A 16 3.24 7.38 -0.06
C ALA A 16 4.34 6.63 0.71
N LEU A 17 4.37 5.30 0.61
CA LEU A 17 5.40 4.47 1.23
C LEU A 17 6.79 4.79 0.65
N LYS A 18 6.90 4.93 -0.68
CA LYS A 18 8.15 5.35 -1.34
C LYS A 18 8.64 6.71 -0.86
N GLN A 19 7.75 7.65 -0.56
CA GLN A 19 8.14 8.96 -0.01
C GLN A 19 8.75 8.83 1.38
N VAL A 20 8.19 7.98 2.25
CA VAL A 20 8.77 7.68 3.58
C VAL A 20 10.17 7.08 3.43
N LEU A 21 10.33 6.10 2.54
CA LEU A 21 11.63 5.46 2.29
C LEU A 21 12.67 6.45 1.73
N ARG A 22 12.27 7.35 0.83
CA ARG A 22 13.15 8.40 0.31
C ARG A 22 13.60 9.37 1.40
N ARG A 23 12.68 9.81 2.27
CA ARG A 23 12.99 10.75 3.35
C ARG A 23 13.89 10.14 4.41
N THR A 24 13.74 8.85 4.68
CA THR A 24 14.51 8.14 5.71
C THR A 24 15.81 7.52 5.18
N ALA A 25 16.08 7.61 3.88
CA ALA A 25 17.32 7.17 3.28
C ALA A 25 18.54 7.95 3.83
N PRO A 26 19.74 7.35 3.86
CA PRO A 26 20.04 5.96 3.47
C PRO A 26 19.81 4.94 4.59
N ALA A 27 19.73 5.39 5.85
CA ALA A 27 19.72 4.50 7.01
C ALA A 27 18.34 3.87 7.30
N HIS A 28 17.28 4.37 6.64
CA HIS A 28 15.89 3.96 6.83
C HIS A 28 15.45 3.90 8.29
N ARG A 29 15.93 4.84 9.09
CA ARG A 29 15.52 4.99 10.49
C ARG A 29 14.12 5.60 10.52
N LEU A 30 13.12 4.74 10.70
CA LEU A 30 11.72 5.12 10.81
C LEU A 30 11.40 5.56 12.25
N THR A 31 10.76 6.72 12.38
CA THR A 31 10.09 7.13 13.62
C THR A 31 8.87 6.24 13.89
N ASP A 32 8.27 6.33 15.07
CA ASP A 32 7.03 5.59 15.36
C ASP A 32 5.88 6.02 14.44
N ALA A 33 5.77 7.32 14.15
CA ALA A 33 4.81 7.86 13.19
C ALA A 33 5.05 7.32 11.76
N ASP A 34 6.32 7.12 11.37
CA ASP A 34 6.64 6.55 10.06
C ASP A 34 6.26 5.08 9.98
N ARG A 35 6.46 4.32 11.07
CA ARG A 35 6.07 2.91 11.16
C ARG A 35 4.56 2.75 11.11
N GLU A 36 3.82 3.58 11.84
CA GLU A 36 2.36 3.62 11.81
C GLU A 36 1.86 3.90 10.39
N ARG A 37 2.40 4.94 9.75
CA ARG A 37 2.00 5.32 8.39
C ARG A 37 2.32 4.25 7.34
N VAL A 38 3.47 3.58 7.47
CA VAL A 38 3.84 2.45 6.59
C VAL A 38 2.92 1.26 6.84
N GLY A 39 2.63 0.93 8.10
CA GLY A 39 1.73 -0.15 8.47
C GLY A 39 0.31 0.06 7.94
N GLU A 40 -0.24 1.27 8.09
CA GLU A 40 -1.54 1.62 7.54
C GLU A 40 -1.59 1.53 6.01
N ALA A 41 -0.55 2.03 5.33
CA ALA A 41 -0.49 1.97 3.87
C ALA A 41 -0.47 0.53 3.35
N ILE A 42 0.29 -0.36 4.03
CA ILE A 42 0.33 -1.78 3.70
C ILE A 42 -1.03 -2.43 3.96
N ALA A 43 -1.65 -2.19 5.11
CA ALA A 43 -2.97 -2.74 5.43
C ALA A 43 -4.04 -2.30 4.39
N ARG A 44 -4.03 -1.02 3.99
CA ARG A 44 -4.91 -0.53 2.93
C ARG A 44 -4.64 -1.21 1.58
N CYS A 45 -3.38 -1.43 1.22
CA CYS A 45 -3.04 -2.19 0.02
C CYS A 45 -3.53 -3.64 0.07
N GLU A 46 -3.41 -4.31 1.22
CA GLU A 46 -3.90 -5.69 1.41
C GLU A 46 -5.42 -5.78 1.22
N ASP A 47 -6.17 -4.83 1.79
CA ASP A 47 -7.62 -4.75 1.61
C ASP A 47 -8.01 -4.53 0.13
N LEU A 48 -7.30 -3.63 -0.57
CA LEU A 48 -7.53 -3.36 -1.99
C LEU A 48 -7.17 -4.56 -2.86
N LEU A 49 -6.05 -5.24 -2.58
CA LEU A 49 -5.65 -6.45 -3.27
C LEU A 49 -6.66 -7.58 -3.06
N LYS A 50 -7.22 -7.72 -1.85
CA LYS A 50 -8.29 -8.69 -1.56
C LYS A 50 -9.53 -8.41 -2.41
N ARG A 51 -9.97 -7.15 -2.50
CA ARG A 51 -11.09 -6.75 -3.36
C ARG A 51 -10.83 -7.04 -4.82
N ILE A 52 -9.62 -6.74 -5.31
CA ILE A 52 -9.23 -7.06 -6.68
C ILE A 52 -9.32 -8.57 -6.93
N LYS A 53 -8.86 -9.41 -6.00
CA LYS A 53 -8.98 -10.87 -6.11
C LYS A 53 -10.45 -11.31 -6.22
N GLU A 54 -11.30 -10.79 -5.34
CA GLU A 54 -12.74 -11.10 -5.30
C GLU A 54 -13.46 -10.65 -6.58
N GLU A 55 -13.23 -9.41 -7.04
CA GLU A 55 -13.88 -8.83 -8.21
C GLU A 55 -13.35 -9.39 -9.53
N ALA A 56 -12.05 -9.67 -9.64
CA ALA A 56 -11.45 -10.23 -10.86
C ALA A 56 -11.65 -11.75 -10.96
N GLY A 57 -12.16 -12.41 -9.92
CA GLY A 57 -12.30 -13.88 -9.86
C GLY A 57 -10.96 -14.62 -9.89
N VAL A 58 -9.87 -13.96 -9.48
CA VAL A 58 -8.52 -14.54 -9.52
C VAL A 58 -8.18 -15.17 -8.18
N GLN A 59 -8.04 -16.49 -8.15
CA GLN A 59 -7.35 -17.19 -7.06
C GLN A 59 -5.84 -17.13 -7.32
N LEU A 60 -5.12 -16.32 -6.53
CA LEU A 60 -3.67 -16.44 -6.45
C LEU A 60 -3.33 -17.60 -5.48
N PRO A 61 -2.29 -18.39 -5.78
CA PRO A 61 -1.85 -19.50 -4.94
C PRO A 61 -1.49 -19.06 -3.51
#